data_AF-A0A925VNZ5-F1
#
_entry.id   AF-A0A925VNZ5-F1
#
_cell.length_a   1.000
_cell.length_b   1.000
_cell.length_c   1.000
_cell.angle_alpha   90.00
_cell.angle_beta   90.00
_cell.angle_gamma   90.00
#
_symmetry.space_group_name_H-M   'P 1'
#
loop_
_entity.id
_entity.type
_entity.pdbx_description
1 polymer ?
#
loop_
_entity_poly.entity_id
_entity_poly.type
_entity_poly.pdbx_seq_one_letter_code
_entity_poly.pdbx_strand_id
1 'polypeptide(L)'
;MPELTLFNNGPQKQYTKEMKNRFGYYAAWDPGIPCALGDIGVLKNNVFTRLGSLTEQGIPFEALLDTTPVDMDYESRGSVTTTLKASGAATPTGSGLGQLDAGIIIEFSKANAVVFRAQSCLTHQLKDTIRLGAAVLEQFRAGRWDKNWVVITSLVEAKSATIVISKQAQGKIELKATANISAPKLDVADGSFAFAQSFVRGIDTKIIAQAGLTPLFNVMGIKNTLFAPPAFKVQGVDGMSRLTPQLATDDLKDSISFGYITSTPNQ
;
A
#
# COMPACT_ATOMS: atom_id res chain seq x y z
N MET A 1 -17.49 -34.20 -10.75
CA MET A 1 -16.36 -33.61 -10.01
C MET A 1 -16.29 -32.15 -10.40
N PRO A 2 -16.49 -31.17 -9.50
CA PRO A 2 -16.38 -29.77 -9.85
C PRO A 2 -14.91 -29.34 -9.82
N GLU A 3 -14.52 -28.70 -10.90
CA GLU A 3 -13.23 -28.09 -11.18
C GLU A 3 -12.91 -27.01 -10.13
N LEU A 4 -11.82 -27.20 -9.38
CA LEU A 4 -11.28 -26.22 -8.43
C LEU A 4 -10.80 -24.99 -9.22
N THR A 5 -11.68 -23.99 -9.32
CA THR A 5 -11.34 -22.68 -9.85
C THR A 5 -10.31 -22.05 -8.91
N LEU A 6 -9.03 -22.07 -9.31
CA LEU A 6 -8.00 -21.25 -8.69
C LEU A 6 -8.51 -19.80 -8.70
N PHE A 7 -8.78 -19.24 -7.53
CA PHE A 7 -9.22 -17.86 -7.37
C PHE A 7 -8.16 -16.93 -7.94
N ASN A 8 -8.32 -16.55 -9.22
CA ASN A 8 -7.52 -15.54 -9.86
C ASN A 8 -7.92 -14.21 -9.23
N ASN A 9 -7.19 -13.80 -8.20
CA ASN A 9 -7.40 -12.51 -7.56
C ASN A 9 -7.11 -11.43 -8.61
N GLY A 10 -8.09 -10.57 -8.90
CA GLY A 10 -7.87 -9.43 -9.78
C GLY A 10 -6.75 -8.52 -9.26
N PRO A 11 -6.17 -7.66 -10.12
CA PRO A 11 -5.00 -6.83 -9.81
C PRO A 11 -5.22 -5.98 -8.56
N GLN A 12 -6.46 -5.59 -8.32
CA GLN A 12 -6.96 -4.89 -7.14
C GLN A 12 -6.68 -5.58 -5.83
N LYS A 13 -7.09 -6.84 -5.78
CA LYS A 13 -6.92 -7.67 -4.59
C LYS A 13 -5.46 -8.02 -4.38
N GLN A 14 -4.71 -8.24 -5.45
CA GLN A 14 -3.29 -8.58 -5.34
C GLN A 14 -2.47 -7.38 -4.82
N TYR A 15 -2.62 -6.20 -5.43
CA TYR A 15 -1.89 -5.00 -5.02
C TYR A 15 -2.17 -4.63 -3.56
N THR A 16 -3.44 -4.50 -3.19
CA THR A 16 -3.83 -4.15 -1.81
C THR A 16 -3.39 -5.21 -0.80
N LYS A 17 -3.40 -6.50 -1.17
CA LYS A 17 -2.89 -7.60 -0.32
C LYS A 17 -1.37 -7.53 -0.16
N GLU A 18 -0.62 -7.32 -1.23
CA GLU A 18 0.84 -7.23 -1.19
C GLU A 18 1.32 -6.02 -0.39
N MET A 19 0.71 -4.84 -0.58
CA MET A 19 1.01 -3.65 0.21
C MET A 19 0.71 -3.87 1.70
N LYS A 20 -0.43 -4.48 2.02
CA LYS A 20 -0.81 -4.82 3.39
C LYS A 20 0.14 -5.81 4.04
N ASN A 21 0.51 -6.87 3.33
CA ASN A 21 1.45 -7.87 3.84
C ASN A 21 2.85 -7.31 4.03
N ARG A 22 3.29 -6.40 3.16
CA ARG A 22 4.65 -5.84 3.20
C ARG A 22 4.78 -4.71 4.21
N PHE A 23 3.86 -3.76 4.20
CA PHE A 23 3.98 -2.49 4.93
C PHE A 23 3.00 -2.38 6.10
N GLY A 24 1.98 -3.26 6.18
CA GLY A 24 0.93 -3.17 7.20
C GLY A 24 -0.15 -2.13 6.90
N TYR A 25 -0.10 -1.46 5.74
CA TYR A 25 -1.05 -0.43 5.30
C TYR A 25 -2.03 -0.96 4.23
N TYR A 26 -3.21 -0.35 4.15
CA TYR A 26 -4.05 -0.46 2.96
C TYR A 26 -3.51 0.44 1.86
N ALA A 27 -3.63 -0.02 0.62
CA ALA A 27 -3.30 0.79 -0.53
C ALA A 27 -4.55 1.51 -1.05
N ALA A 28 -4.38 2.76 -1.48
CA ALA A 28 -5.39 3.44 -2.29
C ALA A 28 -5.52 2.69 -3.62
N TRP A 29 -6.59 1.92 -3.77
CA TRP A 29 -6.79 1.09 -4.96
C TRP A 29 -6.98 1.92 -6.24
N ASP A 30 -7.58 3.11 -6.11
CA ASP A 30 -7.46 4.16 -7.12
C ASP A 30 -6.45 5.18 -6.60
N PRO A 31 -5.16 5.03 -6.93
CA PRO A 31 -4.11 5.83 -6.30
C PRO A 31 -4.20 7.31 -6.67
N GLY A 32 -5.01 7.66 -7.69
CA GLY A 32 -5.29 9.04 -8.09
C GLY A 32 -6.40 9.72 -7.28
N ILE A 33 -7.20 8.97 -6.51
CA ILE A 33 -8.21 9.56 -5.62
C ILE A 33 -7.53 9.93 -4.30
N PRO A 34 -7.42 11.23 -3.97
CA PRO A 34 -6.79 11.64 -2.74
C PRO A 34 -7.61 11.15 -1.54
N CYS A 35 -6.94 10.45 -0.64
CA CYS A 35 -7.47 10.13 0.69
C CYS A 35 -6.93 11.15 1.69
N ALA A 36 -7.72 11.49 2.71
CA ALA A 36 -7.31 12.41 3.76
C ALA A 36 -7.43 11.78 5.16
N LEU A 37 -6.65 12.29 6.11
CA LEU A 37 -6.85 11.97 7.52
C LEU A 37 -8.28 12.37 7.95
N GLY A 38 -8.94 11.46 8.65
CA GLY A 38 -10.31 11.66 9.10
C GLY A 38 -11.38 11.39 8.03
N ASP A 39 -11.01 10.96 6.83
CA ASP A 39 -12.01 10.44 5.89
C ASP A 39 -12.70 9.21 6.47
N ILE A 40 -14.02 9.16 6.30
CA ILE A 40 -14.89 8.06 6.68
C ILE A 40 -15.25 7.29 5.43
N GLY A 41 -15.23 5.96 5.50
CA GLY A 41 -15.62 5.12 4.39
C GLY A 41 -15.92 3.69 4.78
N VAL A 42 -16.12 2.83 3.78
CA VAL A 42 -16.26 1.40 3.96
C VAL A 42 -15.03 0.70 3.40
N LEU A 43 -14.53 -0.28 4.13
CA LEU A 43 -13.42 -1.13 3.70
C LEU A 43 -13.94 -2.53 3.36
N LYS A 44 -13.91 -2.90 2.08
CA LYS A 44 -14.33 -4.23 1.61
C LYS A 44 -13.25 -4.83 0.71
N ASN A 45 -12.79 -6.05 1.03
CA ASN A 45 -11.73 -6.74 0.28
C ASN A 45 -10.44 -5.89 0.13
N ASN A 46 -10.04 -5.16 1.18
CA ASN A 46 -8.93 -4.21 1.21
C ASN A 46 -9.08 -2.99 0.26
N VAL A 47 -10.26 -2.75 -0.31
CA VAL A 47 -10.58 -1.55 -1.08
C VAL A 47 -11.39 -0.59 -0.19
N PHE A 48 -10.93 0.65 -0.08
CA PHE A 48 -11.63 1.71 0.62
C PHE A 48 -12.53 2.49 -0.33
N THR A 49 -13.73 2.82 0.13
CA THR A 49 -14.67 3.70 -0.57
C THR A 49 -15.09 4.81 0.38
N ARG A 50 -14.70 6.05 0.05
CA ARG A 50 -15.01 7.24 0.84
C ARG A 50 -16.52 7.50 0.86
N LEU A 51 -17.04 7.83 2.02
CA LEU A 51 -18.43 8.21 2.26
C LEU A 51 -18.56 9.67 2.76
N GLY A 52 -17.57 10.16 3.51
CA GLY A 52 -17.58 11.51 4.09
C GLY A 52 -16.33 11.74 4.94
N SER A 53 -16.41 12.65 5.91
CA SER A 53 -15.30 12.95 6.84
C SER A 53 -15.76 13.11 8.29
N LEU A 54 -14.83 12.95 9.24
CA LEU A 54 -15.08 13.22 10.67
C LEU A 54 -15.61 14.64 10.90
N THR A 55 -15.07 15.63 10.17
CA THR A 55 -15.49 17.03 10.25
C THR A 55 -16.96 17.20 9.85
N GLU A 56 -17.40 16.55 8.78
CA GLU A 56 -18.82 16.54 8.35
C GLU A 56 -19.74 15.88 9.40
N GLN A 57 -19.21 14.95 10.20
CA GLN A 57 -19.92 14.31 11.31
C GLN A 57 -19.82 15.08 12.65
N GLY A 58 -19.20 16.27 12.64
CA GLY A 58 -19.02 17.08 13.85
C GLY A 58 -18.05 16.48 14.86
N ILE A 59 -17.15 15.58 14.43
CA ILE A 59 -16.12 14.97 15.29
C ILE A 59 -14.80 15.70 15.02
N PRO A 60 -14.35 16.60 15.91
CA PRO A 60 -13.07 17.28 15.73
C PRO A 60 -11.90 16.30 15.94
N PHE A 61 -10.80 16.53 15.22
CA PHE A 61 -9.57 15.79 15.38
C PHE A 61 -8.35 16.69 15.16
N GLU A 62 -7.21 16.25 15.70
CA GLU A 62 -5.90 16.86 15.46
C GLU A 62 -5.00 15.87 14.73
N ALA A 63 -4.26 16.36 13.73
CA ALA A 63 -3.23 15.58 13.05
C ALA A 63 -1.87 15.75 13.75
N LEU A 64 -1.14 14.64 13.86
CA LEU A 64 0.29 14.61 14.09
C LEU A 64 0.97 14.49 12.73
N LEU A 65 1.61 15.57 12.30
CA LEU A 65 2.34 15.63 11.04
C LEU A 65 3.75 15.08 11.24
N ASP A 66 4.16 14.26 10.28
CA ASP A 66 5.50 13.71 10.21
C ASP A 66 6.34 14.63 9.33
N THR A 67 7.59 14.82 9.72
CA THR A 67 8.56 15.67 9.05
C THR A 67 9.79 14.91 8.58
N THR A 68 9.83 13.59 8.79
CA THR A 68 10.98 12.74 8.50
C THR A 68 10.72 11.92 7.24
N PRO A 69 11.24 12.34 6.06
CA PRO A 69 10.98 11.62 4.83
C PRO A 69 11.66 10.25 4.82
N VAL A 70 10.94 9.24 4.33
CA VAL A 70 11.45 7.88 4.12
C VAL A 70 11.02 7.37 2.74
N ASP A 71 11.91 6.69 2.04
CA ASP A 71 11.57 6.07 0.76
C ASP A 71 10.97 4.67 0.99
N MET A 72 9.99 4.29 0.17
CA MET A 72 9.31 2.99 0.25
C MET A 72 9.34 2.28 -1.08
N ASP A 73 9.98 1.11 -1.12
CA ASP A 73 10.10 0.29 -2.32
C ASP A 73 9.58 -1.14 -2.11
N TYR A 74 8.92 -1.65 -3.14
CA TYR A 74 8.45 -3.02 -3.22
C TYR A 74 8.33 -3.52 -4.66
N GLU A 75 8.74 -4.77 -4.86
CA GLU A 75 8.52 -5.51 -6.10
C GLU A 75 8.02 -6.92 -5.76
N SER A 76 7.06 -7.44 -6.54
CA SER A 76 6.57 -8.81 -6.33
C SER A 76 7.70 -9.82 -6.53
N ARG A 77 8.04 -10.55 -5.48
CA ARG A 77 9.22 -11.42 -5.41
C ARG A 77 9.28 -12.43 -6.56
N GLY A 78 10.45 -12.52 -7.20
CA GLY A 78 10.74 -13.49 -8.26
C GLY A 78 9.90 -13.30 -9.52
N SER A 79 9.25 -12.13 -9.69
CA SER A 79 8.36 -11.88 -10.83
C SER A 79 8.56 -10.55 -11.54
N VAL A 80 9.50 -9.74 -11.06
CA VAL A 80 9.87 -8.45 -11.63
C VAL A 80 11.35 -8.46 -11.96
N THR A 81 11.71 -7.89 -13.10
CA THR A 81 13.09 -7.56 -13.46
C THR A 81 13.13 -6.10 -13.89
N THR A 82 13.97 -5.30 -13.22
CA THR A 82 14.19 -3.90 -13.57
C THR A 82 15.59 -3.75 -14.15
N THR A 83 15.67 -3.27 -15.40
CA THR A 83 16.91 -3.05 -16.12
C THR A 83 17.09 -1.56 -16.39
N LEU A 84 18.22 -1.00 -15.96
CA LEU A 84 18.63 0.36 -16.30
C LEU A 84 19.39 0.35 -17.62
N LYS A 85 18.96 1.19 -18.56
CA LYS A 85 19.68 1.47 -19.79
C LYS A 85 20.30 2.87 -19.71
N ALA A 86 21.62 2.96 -19.69
CA ALA A 86 22.34 4.22 -19.84
C ALA A 86 22.41 4.64 -21.32
N SER A 87 22.46 5.96 -21.58
CA SER A 87 22.67 6.48 -22.93
C SER A 87 24.02 5.99 -23.50
N GLY A 88 24.03 5.56 -24.76
CA GLY A 88 25.22 5.04 -25.44
C GLY A 88 25.54 3.58 -25.14
N ALA A 89 24.87 2.96 -24.15
CA ALA A 89 25.01 1.54 -23.87
C ALA A 89 24.33 0.67 -24.93
N ALA A 90 24.73 -0.61 -24.98
CA ALA A 90 24.10 -1.59 -25.85
C ALA A 90 22.59 -1.67 -25.56
N THR A 91 21.78 -1.64 -26.62
CA THR A 91 20.33 -1.72 -26.48
C THR A 91 19.92 -3.17 -26.23
N PRO A 92 19.18 -3.46 -25.14
CA PRO A 92 18.68 -4.82 -24.91
C PRO A 92 17.84 -5.31 -26.09
N THR A 93 17.99 -6.58 -26.45
CA THR A 93 17.25 -7.19 -27.56
C THR A 93 15.74 -7.04 -27.36
N GLY A 94 15.05 -6.53 -28.38
CA GLY A 94 13.60 -6.29 -28.32
C GLY A 94 13.19 -5.08 -27.46
N SER A 95 14.13 -4.19 -27.12
CA SER A 95 13.81 -2.87 -26.54
C SER A 95 13.41 -1.86 -27.62
N GLY A 96 12.43 -1.02 -27.30
CA GLY A 96 12.04 0.15 -28.10
C GLY A 96 12.92 1.39 -27.84
N LEU A 97 13.85 1.34 -26.89
CA LEU A 97 14.79 2.44 -26.61
C LEU A 97 15.93 2.45 -27.65
N GLY A 98 16.19 3.59 -28.28
CA GLY A 98 17.31 3.76 -29.22
C GLY A 98 18.68 3.84 -28.53
N GLN A 99 19.78 3.67 -29.27
CA GLN A 99 21.14 3.60 -28.69
C GLN A 99 21.52 4.81 -27.82
N LEU A 100 21.04 6.01 -28.17
CA LEU A 100 21.29 7.23 -27.41
C LEU A 100 20.29 7.48 -26.27
N ASP A 101 19.26 6.63 -26.14
CA ASP A 101 18.24 6.79 -25.11
C ASP A 101 18.72 6.19 -23.77
N ALA A 102 18.59 6.98 -22.71
CA ALA A 102 18.59 6.49 -21.34
C ALA A 102 17.16 6.13 -20.92
N GLY A 103 17.00 5.08 -20.11
CA GLY A 103 15.67 4.67 -19.68
C GLY A 103 15.65 3.49 -18.72
N ILE A 104 14.45 3.15 -18.26
CA ILE A 104 14.19 2.04 -17.37
C ILE A 104 13.28 1.05 -18.09
N ILE A 105 13.64 -0.23 -18.04
CA ILE A 105 12.85 -1.33 -18.56
C ILE A 105 12.37 -2.15 -17.36
N ILE A 106 11.06 -2.36 -17.24
CA ILE A 106 10.46 -3.19 -16.21
C ILE A 106 9.75 -4.35 -16.91
N GLU A 107 10.13 -5.58 -16.55
CA GLU A 107 9.60 -6.81 -17.10
C GLU A 107 8.97 -7.66 -16.02
N PHE A 108 7.83 -8.27 -16.36
CA PHE A 108 7.02 -9.07 -15.46
C PHE A 108 6.92 -10.49 -15.97
N SER A 109 7.29 -11.48 -15.14
CA SER A 109 7.18 -12.89 -15.51
C SER A 109 5.80 -13.50 -15.22
N LYS A 110 4.96 -12.81 -14.44
CA LYS A 110 3.62 -13.26 -14.04
C LYS A 110 2.58 -12.15 -14.15
N ALA A 111 1.30 -12.55 -14.17
CA ALA A 111 0.16 -11.64 -14.06
C ALA A 111 0.02 -11.09 -12.63
N ASN A 112 -0.56 -9.90 -12.50
CA ASN A 112 -0.81 -9.20 -11.22
C ASN A 112 0.45 -8.92 -10.38
N ALA A 113 1.64 -8.95 -11.00
CA ALA A 113 2.88 -8.58 -10.34
C ALA A 113 2.99 -7.05 -10.27
N VAL A 114 3.57 -6.56 -9.19
CA VAL A 114 3.56 -5.17 -8.75
C VAL A 114 4.98 -4.64 -8.68
N VAL A 115 5.18 -3.44 -9.19
CA VAL A 115 6.27 -2.53 -8.82
C VAL A 115 5.64 -1.34 -8.11
N PHE A 116 6.10 -1.07 -6.90
CA PHE A 116 5.73 0.08 -6.09
C PHE A 116 6.99 0.77 -5.61
N ARG A 117 7.16 2.04 -5.95
CA ARG A 117 8.25 2.87 -5.46
C ARG A 117 7.71 4.24 -5.12
N ALA A 118 7.97 4.72 -3.93
CA ALA A 118 7.50 6.01 -3.45
C ALA A 118 8.63 6.73 -2.73
N GLN A 119 8.87 7.98 -3.10
CA GLN A 119 9.98 8.77 -2.59
C GLN A 119 9.52 9.86 -1.63
N SER A 120 10.38 10.14 -0.64
CA SER A 120 10.17 11.15 0.39
C SER A 120 8.79 11.04 1.03
N CYS A 121 8.46 9.82 1.47
CA CYS A 121 7.17 9.56 2.10
C CYS A 121 7.14 10.11 3.53
N LEU A 122 6.04 10.79 3.88
CA LEU A 122 5.74 11.27 5.22
C LEU A 122 4.51 10.52 5.75
N THR A 123 4.57 10.04 6.99
CA THR A 123 3.45 9.28 7.59
C THR A 123 2.70 10.12 8.60
N HIS A 124 1.59 10.72 8.17
CA HIS A 124 0.72 11.52 9.04
C HIS A 124 -0.24 10.63 9.83
N GLN A 125 -0.62 11.05 11.03
CA GLN A 125 -1.49 10.29 11.93
C GLN A 125 -2.49 11.18 12.65
N LEU A 126 -3.59 10.62 13.13
CA LEU A 126 -4.44 11.29 14.11
C LEU A 126 -3.81 11.20 15.50
N LYS A 127 -3.71 12.34 16.18
CA LYS A 127 -2.98 12.48 17.45
C LYS A 127 -3.64 11.71 18.61
N ASP A 128 -4.97 11.80 18.73
CA ASP A 128 -5.73 11.19 19.84
C ASP A 128 -6.77 10.21 19.32
N THR A 129 -6.31 9.00 19.02
CA THR A 129 -7.18 7.90 18.56
C THR A 129 -8.06 7.33 19.67
N ILE A 130 -7.74 7.57 20.94
CA ILE A 130 -8.54 7.12 22.09
C ILE A 130 -9.81 7.97 22.19
N ARG A 131 -9.67 9.30 22.18
CA ARG A 131 -10.81 10.22 22.18
C ARG A 131 -11.67 10.06 20.94
N LEU A 132 -11.05 9.88 19.77
CA LEU A 132 -11.75 9.55 18.54
C LEU A 132 -12.62 8.29 18.72
N GLY A 133 -12.04 7.23 19.28
CA GLY A 133 -12.76 5.98 19.51
C GLY A 133 -13.98 6.16 20.43
N ALA A 134 -13.84 6.97 21.49
CA ALA A 134 -14.96 7.29 22.37
C ALA A 134 -16.09 8.02 21.63
N ALA A 135 -15.76 9.04 20.82
CA ALA A 135 -16.74 9.80 20.04
C ALA A 135 -17.45 8.93 18.99
N VAL A 136 -16.72 8.07 18.27
CA VAL A 136 -17.30 7.15 17.29
C VAL A 136 -18.24 6.14 17.97
N LEU A 137 -17.85 5.59 19.12
CA LEU A 137 -18.70 4.66 19.87
C LEU A 137 -19.97 5.33 20.41
N GLU A 138 -19.90 6.61 20.78
CA GLU A 138 -21.08 7.39 21.16
C GLU A 138 -22.05 7.55 19.97
N GLN A 139 -21.54 7.93 18.80
CA GLN A 139 -22.37 8.04 17.58
C GLN A 139 -22.99 6.70 17.19
N PHE A 140 -22.25 5.60 17.36
CA PHE A 140 -22.76 4.25 17.13
C PHE A 140 -23.90 3.88 18.07
N ARG A 141 -23.74 4.14 19.38
CA ARG A 141 -24.82 3.90 20.36
C ARG A 141 -26.06 4.75 20.09
N ALA A 142 -25.88 5.94 19.53
CA ALA A 142 -26.96 6.82 19.12
C ALA A 142 -27.59 6.45 17.75
N GLY A 143 -27.13 5.37 17.10
CA GLY A 143 -27.64 4.93 15.80
C GLY A 143 -27.24 5.81 14.61
N ARG A 144 -26.26 6.71 14.80
CA ARG A 144 -25.78 7.66 13.78
C ARG A 144 -24.48 7.22 13.10
N TRP A 145 -23.95 6.06 13.49
CA TRP A 145 -22.74 5.49 12.91
C TRP A 145 -22.99 4.03 12.53
N ASP A 146 -22.63 3.64 11.31
CA ASP A 146 -22.70 2.24 10.88
C ASP A 146 -21.45 1.47 11.32
N LYS A 147 -21.61 0.24 11.85
CA LYS A 147 -20.50 -0.58 12.34
C LYS A 147 -19.43 -0.90 11.28
N ASN A 148 -19.80 -0.86 10.00
CA ASN A 148 -18.89 -1.15 8.88
C ASN A 148 -18.13 0.10 8.41
N TRP A 149 -18.46 1.28 8.94
CA TRP A 149 -17.72 2.49 8.66
C TRP A 149 -16.38 2.47 9.40
N VAL A 150 -15.36 2.88 8.66
CA VAL A 150 -13.98 3.02 9.14
C VAL A 150 -13.49 4.43 8.89
N VAL A 151 -12.49 4.84 9.66
CA VAL A 151 -11.87 6.16 9.60
C VAL A 151 -10.41 6.00 9.21
N ILE A 152 -9.91 6.80 8.26
CA ILE A 152 -8.48 6.90 7.98
C ILE A 152 -7.79 7.62 9.15
N THR A 153 -6.97 6.89 9.89
CA THR A 153 -6.28 7.40 11.08
C THR A 153 -4.79 7.59 10.89
N SER A 154 -4.23 7.06 9.81
CA SER A 154 -2.88 7.36 9.35
C SER A 154 -2.82 7.27 7.83
N LEU A 155 -2.01 8.13 7.23
CA LEU A 155 -1.90 8.31 5.79
C LEU A 155 -0.42 8.53 5.44
N VAL A 156 0.04 7.86 4.39
CA VAL A 156 1.36 8.10 3.81
C VAL A 156 1.18 9.06 2.65
N GLU A 157 1.83 10.21 2.72
CA GLU A 157 1.96 11.16 1.62
C GLU A 157 3.32 10.96 0.96
N ALA A 158 3.34 10.72 -0.35
CA ALA A 158 4.55 10.56 -1.13
C ALA A 158 4.77 11.80 -2.00
N LYS A 159 5.99 12.34 -1.98
CA LYS A 159 6.39 13.42 -2.89
C LYS A 159 6.22 12.99 -4.34
N SER A 160 6.65 11.77 -4.66
CA SER A 160 6.45 11.14 -5.95
C SER A 160 6.35 9.63 -5.82
N ALA A 161 5.55 8.97 -6.66
CA ALA A 161 5.49 7.51 -6.69
C ALA A 161 5.30 6.93 -8.10
N THR A 162 5.82 5.73 -8.27
CA THR A 162 5.62 4.86 -9.41
C THR A 162 4.95 3.57 -8.97
N ILE A 163 3.83 3.25 -9.61
CA ILE A 163 3.04 2.04 -9.38
C ILE A 163 2.76 1.40 -10.74
N VAL A 164 3.28 0.20 -10.97
CA VAL A 164 3.06 -0.57 -12.20
C VAL A 164 2.55 -1.95 -11.83
N ILE A 165 1.42 -2.36 -12.42
CA ILE A 165 0.81 -3.67 -12.18
C ILE A 165 0.67 -4.40 -13.52
N SER A 166 1.20 -5.61 -13.61
CA SER A 166 1.06 -6.43 -14.81
C SER A 166 -0.36 -6.99 -14.94
N LYS A 167 -0.90 -6.95 -16.16
CA LYS A 167 -2.17 -7.59 -16.51
C LYS A 167 -1.99 -9.10 -16.72
N GLN A 168 -0.86 -9.48 -17.31
CA GLN A 168 -0.56 -10.86 -17.70
C GLN A 168 0.94 -11.14 -17.57
N ALA A 169 1.31 -12.41 -17.68
CA ALA A 169 2.72 -12.80 -17.80
C ALA A 169 3.38 -12.16 -19.03
N GLN A 170 4.71 -11.99 -18.98
CA GLN A 170 5.50 -11.33 -20.02
C GLN A 170 5.09 -9.87 -20.26
N GLY A 171 4.52 -9.24 -19.23
CA GLY A 171 4.25 -7.81 -19.20
C GLY A 171 5.57 -7.03 -19.27
N LYS A 172 5.57 -5.90 -19.97
CA LYS A 172 6.74 -5.07 -20.16
C LYS A 172 6.35 -3.61 -20.28
N ILE A 173 7.09 -2.73 -19.62
CA ILE A 173 7.03 -1.29 -19.83
C ILE A 173 8.45 -0.75 -19.97
N GLU A 174 8.62 0.16 -20.93
CA GLU A 174 9.88 0.87 -21.15
C GLU A 174 9.62 2.37 -21.03
N LEU A 175 10.44 3.00 -20.20
CA LEU A 175 10.34 4.41 -19.85
C LEU A 175 11.62 5.08 -20.31
N LYS A 176 11.51 5.94 -21.32
CA LYS A 176 12.59 6.78 -21.82
C LYS A 176 12.70 8.03 -20.97
N ALA A 177 13.88 8.32 -20.45
CA ALA A 177 14.14 9.63 -19.88
C ALA A 177 14.13 10.70 -20.98
N THR A 178 13.40 11.80 -20.78
CA THR A 178 13.27 12.86 -21.79
C THR A 178 14.41 13.87 -21.75
N ALA A 179 15.21 13.89 -20.69
CA ALA A 179 16.43 14.67 -20.60
C ALA A 179 17.65 13.84 -21.03
N ASN A 180 18.71 14.50 -21.53
CA ASN A 180 20.03 13.88 -21.68
C ASN A 180 20.61 13.61 -20.30
N ILE A 181 20.21 12.49 -19.71
CA ILE A 181 20.66 12.06 -18.40
C ILE A 181 21.97 11.29 -18.57
N SER A 182 23.07 11.93 -18.20
CA SER A 182 24.38 11.31 -17.97
C SER A 182 24.57 10.90 -16.50
N ALA A 183 23.47 10.80 -15.73
CA ALA A 183 23.52 10.46 -14.32
C ALA A 183 23.81 8.96 -14.10
N PRO A 184 24.68 8.61 -13.14
CA PRO A 184 24.99 7.21 -12.80
C PRO A 184 23.84 6.48 -12.09
N LYS A 185 22.75 7.18 -11.74
CA LYS A 185 21.59 6.63 -11.04
C LYS A 185 20.30 7.23 -11.62
N LEU A 186 19.47 6.39 -12.22
CA LEU A 186 18.14 6.74 -12.73
C LEU A 186 17.12 5.92 -11.93
N ASP A 187 16.17 6.60 -11.29
CA ASP A 187 15.09 5.96 -10.55
C ASP A 187 13.74 6.37 -11.14
N VAL A 188 12.84 5.39 -11.27
CA VAL A 188 11.52 5.56 -11.89
C VAL A 188 10.57 6.34 -11.00
N ALA A 189 10.81 6.39 -9.69
CA ALA A 189 10.00 7.18 -8.76
C ALA A 189 10.51 8.62 -8.57
N ASP A 190 11.65 8.97 -9.16
CA ASP A 190 12.22 10.32 -9.03
C ASP A 190 11.44 11.31 -9.89
N GLY A 191 10.63 12.14 -9.22
CA GLY A 191 9.80 13.17 -9.84
C GLY A 191 10.60 14.30 -10.50
N SER A 192 11.92 14.37 -10.33
CA SER A 192 12.78 15.29 -11.09
C SER A 192 13.02 14.81 -12.53
N PHE A 193 12.85 13.51 -12.79
CA PHE A 193 12.98 12.96 -14.14
C PHE A 193 11.62 12.89 -14.83
N ALA A 194 11.54 13.54 -15.99
CA ALA A 194 10.44 13.33 -16.91
C ALA A 194 10.68 12.05 -17.71
N PHE A 195 9.72 11.12 -17.63
CA PHE A 195 9.72 9.87 -18.37
C PHE A 195 8.64 9.88 -19.46
N ALA A 196 9.04 9.58 -20.69
CA ALA A 196 8.13 9.25 -21.77
C ALA A 196 8.01 7.73 -21.89
N GLN A 197 6.78 7.23 -22.02
CA GLN A 197 6.57 5.81 -22.29
C GLN A 197 7.00 5.49 -23.73
N SER A 198 8.06 4.71 -23.90
CA SER A 198 8.52 4.26 -25.22
C SER A 198 7.85 2.95 -25.65
N PHE A 199 7.52 2.08 -24.70
CA PHE A 199 6.86 0.81 -24.97
C PHE A 199 5.98 0.37 -23.79
N VAL A 200 4.85 -0.28 -24.10
CA VAL A 200 4.00 -0.91 -23.08
C VAL A 200 3.29 -2.14 -23.65
N ARG A 201 3.30 -3.25 -22.91
CA ARG A 201 2.55 -4.47 -23.23
C ARG A 201 2.17 -5.20 -21.95
N GLY A 202 0.92 -5.67 -21.87
CA GLY A 202 0.49 -6.52 -20.75
C GLY A 202 0.54 -5.85 -19.38
N ILE A 203 0.37 -4.52 -19.32
CA ILE A 203 0.25 -3.72 -18.09
C ILE A 203 -1.21 -3.35 -17.88
N ASP A 204 -1.69 -3.44 -16.65
CA ASP A 204 -3.06 -3.05 -16.25
C ASP A 204 -3.08 -1.64 -15.67
N THR A 205 -2.27 -1.39 -14.64
CA THR A 205 -2.12 -0.09 -13.98
C THR A 205 -0.73 0.48 -14.23
N LYS A 206 -0.66 1.77 -14.57
CA LYS A 206 0.59 2.52 -14.71
C LYS A 206 0.44 3.92 -14.11
N ILE A 207 1.24 4.20 -13.10
CA ILE A 207 1.44 5.51 -12.49
C ILE A 207 2.94 5.69 -12.46
N ILE A 208 3.45 6.72 -13.13
CA ILE A 208 4.89 6.91 -13.31
C ILE A 208 5.27 8.28 -12.76
N ALA A 209 6.15 8.28 -11.75
CA ALA A 209 6.71 9.47 -11.10
C ALA A 209 5.66 10.54 -10.75
N GLN A 210 4.44 10.12 -10.40
CA GLN A 210 3.34 11.05 -10.15
C GLN A 210 3.52 11.70 -8.79
N ALA A 211 3.42 13.02 -8.75
CA ALA A 211 3.64 13.82 -7.56
C ALA A 211 2.41 13.88 -6.64
N GLY A 212 2.65 14.06 -5.34
CA GLY A 212 1.61 14.38 -4.35
C GLY A 212 0.59 13.27 -4.15
N LEU A 213 1.04 12.01 -4.16
CA LEU A 213 0.17 10.85 -4.02
C LEU A 213 -0.01 10.47 -2.55
N THR A 214 -1.15 9.85 -2.24
CA THR A 214 -1.44 9.27 -0.92
C THR A 214 -1.54 7.74 -1.01
N PRO A 215 -0.44 7.05 -1.34
CA PRO A 215 -0.50 5.66 -1.80
C PRO A 215 -0.97 4.67 -0.75
N LEU A 216 -0.73 4.95 0.55
CA LEU A 216 -0.95 4.02 1.64
C LEU A 216 -1.67 4.70 2.81
N PHE A 217 -2.52 3.96 3.52
CA PHE A 217 -3.21 4.45 4.71
C PHE A 217 -3.59 3.33 5.67
N ASN A 218 -3.84 3.68 6.93
CA ASN A 218 -4.42 2.80 7.94
C ASN A 218 -5.79 3.31 8.36
N VAL A 219 -6.66 2.35 8.69
CA VAL A 219 -8.00 2.64 9.17
C VAL A 219 -8.28 2.06 10.55
N MET A 220 -9.13 2.74 11.31
CA MET A 220 -9.76 2.23 12.52
C MET A 220 -11.27 2.13 12.34
N GLY A 221 -11.89 1.14 12.95
CA GLY A 221 -13.33 0.89 12.84
C GLY A 221 -13.87 0.15 14.06
N ILE A 222 -15.19 0.05 14.17
CA ILE A 222 -15.84 -0.70 15.25
C ILE A 222 -15.64 -2.20 15.01
N LYS A 223 -15.16 -2.90 16.03
CA LYS A 223 -15.08 -4.37 16.06
C LYS A 223 -15.98 -4.90 17.16
N ASN A 224 -17.00 -5.66 16.76
CA ASN A 224 -17.86 -6.40 17.67
C ASN A 224 -17.38 -7.85 17.74
N THR A 225 -17.27 -8.38 18.96
CA THR A 225 -17.18 -9.82 19.19
C THR A 225 -18.46 -10.27 19.88
N LEU A 226 -18.85 -11.53 19.70
CA LEU A 226 -20.14 -12.05 20.17
C LEU A 226 -20.35 -11.91 21.70
N PHE A 227 -19.27 -11.74 22.47
CA PHE A 227 -19.27 -11.72 23.94
C PHE A 227 -18.51 -10.54 24.57
N ALA A 228 -18.09 -9.53 23.79
CA ALA A 228 -17.41 -8.36 24.35
C ALA A 228 -18.03 -7.05 23.85
N PRO A 229 -17.93 -5.95 24.63
CA PRO A 229 -18.46 -4.66 24.21
C PRO A 229 -17.79 -4.18 22.92
N PRO A 230 -18.52 -3.40 22.09
CA PRO A 230 -17.98 -2.81 20.87
C PRO A 230 -16.75 -1.96 21.20
N ALA A 231 -15.68 -2.14 20.44
CA ALA A 231 -14.45 -1.38 20.59
C ALA A 231 -13.99 -0.79 19.25
N PHE A 232 -13.49 0.45 19.28
CA PHE A 232 -12.89 1.09 18.12
C PHE A 232 -11.41 0.69 18.04
N LYS A 233 -11.03 -0.05 16.99
CA LYS A 233 -9.69 -0.65 16.87
C LYS A 233 -9.16 -0.52 15.44
N VAL A 234 -7.84 -0.61 15.30
CA VAL A 234 -7.16 -0.73 14.02
C VAL A 234 -7.70 -1.96 13.27
N GLN A 235 -8.03 -1.78 11.99
CA GLN A 235 -8.57 -2.84 11.15
C GLN A 235 -7.47 -3.46 10.28
N GLY A 236 -7.37 -4.79 10.30
CA GLY A 236 -6.51 -5.58 9.43
C GLY A 236 -5.00 -5.50 9.66
N VAL A 237 -4.55 -4.92 10.75
CA VAL A 237 -3.24 -5.21 11.33
C VAL A 237 -3.46 -6.42 12.23
N ASP A 238 -2.88 -7.56 11.89
CA ASP A 238 -2.92 -8.74 12.75
C ASP A 238 -2.06 -8.46 14.00
N GLY A 239 -2.38 -9.04 15.15
CA GLY A 239 -1.67 -8.73 16.40
C GLY A 239 -0.14 -8.92 16.30
N MET A 240 0.28 -9.84 15.42
CA MET A 240 1.68 -10.16 15.11
C MET A 240 2.37 -9.18 14.16
N SER A 241 1.63 -8.45 13.31
CA SER A 241 2.23 -7.49 12.36
C SER A 241 2.54 -6.12 12.98
N ARG A 242 2.30 -5.97 14.29
CA ARG A 242 2.74 -4.82 15.11
C ARG A 242 4.19 -4.95 15.57
N LEU A 243 4.75 -6.15 15.46
CA LEU A 243 6.18 -6.37 15.64
C LEU A 243 6.84 -6.08 14.30
N THR A 244 7.94 -5.35 14.31
CA THR A 244 8.69 -4.84 13.15
C THR A 244 8.86 -5.87 12.01
N PRO A 245 9.16 -5.43 10.76
CA PRO A 245 9.33 -6.32 9.60
C PRO A 245 10.31 -7.49 9.82
N GLN A 246 11.24 -7.38 10.78
CA GLN A 246 12.17 -8.44 11.18
C GLN A 246 11.54 -9.62 11.92
N LEU A 247 10.37 -9.48 12.53
CA LEU A 247 9.65 -10.56 13.22
C LEU A 247 8.55 -11.19 12.36
N ALA A 248 8.22 -10.58 11.22
CA ALA A 248 7.25 -11.09 10.25
C ALA A 248 7.88 -12.05 9.22
N THR A 249 9.20 -12.22 9.22
CA THR A 249 9.89 -13.27 8.46
C THR A 249 9.79 -14.60 9.20
N ASP A 250 9.18 -15.57 8.54
CA ASP A 250 8.85 -16.93 9.00
C ASP A 250 9.95 -17.61 9.84
N ASP A 251 9.54 -18.11 11.01
CA ASP A 251 10.06 -19.33 11.69
C ASP A 251 9.33 -19.64 13.02
N LEU A 252 8.41 -18.77 13.49
CA LEU A 252 7.66 -18.99 14.75
C LEU A 252 6.19 -19.35 14.56
N LYS A 253 5.73 -19.67 13.34
CA LYS A 253 4.33 -20.08 13.11
C LYS A 253 3.96 -21.40 13.82
N ASP A 254 4.95 -22.24 14.15
CA ASP A 254 4.70 -23.60 14.65
C ASP A 254 5.13 -23.86 16.11
N SER A 255 5.54 -22.85 16.89
CA SER A 255 6.11 -23.11 18.24
C SER A 255 5.76 -22.08 19.31
N ILE A 256 4.48 -21.70 19.42
CA ILE A 256 3.99 -21.03 20.63
C ILE A 256 2.71 -21.71 21.11
N SER A 257 2.87 -22.92 21.64
CA SER A 257 1.89 -23.51 22.55
C SER A 257 1.84 -22.61 23.79
N PHE A 258 0.72 -21.91 24.00
CA PHE A 258 0.46 -21.19 25.24
C PHE A 258 0.41 -22.20 26.39
N GLY A 259 1.54 -22.39 27.06
CA GLY A 259 1.60 -23.08 28.34
C GLY A 259 0.80 -22.28 29.35
N TYR A 260 -0.29 -22.86 29.84
CA TYR A 260 -0.98 -22.37 31.02
C TYR A 260 0.00 -22.42 32.20
N ILE A 261 0.42 -21.27 32.69
CA ILE A 261 0.99 -21.17 34.03
C ILE A 261 -0.19 -21.34 34.99
N THR A 262 -0.50 -22.59 35.36
CA THR A 262 -1.27 -22.86 36.56
C THR A 262 -0.34 -22.65 37.75
N SER A 263 -0.53 -21.55 38.46
CA SER A 263 0.01 -21.38 39.80
C SER A 263 -0.55 -22.47 40.71
N THR A 264 0.26 -23.45 41.11
CA THR A 264 -0.04 -24.29 42.27
C THR A 264 0.44 -23.59 43.54
N PRO A 265 -0.39 -23.51 44.59
CA PRO A 265 0.02 -22.95 45.87
C PRO A 265 0.88 -23.93 46.67
N ASN A 266 1.76 -23.34 47.48
CA ASN A 266 2.66 -24.00 48.42
C ASN A 266 1.97 -25.08 49.28
N GLN A 267 2.64 -26.23 49.43
CA GLN A 267 2.68 -27.00 50.67
C GLN A 267 4.14 -27.34 50.98
#